data_AF-A0AAD2DMS4-F1
#
_entry.id   AF-A0AAD2DMS4-F1
#
_cell.length_a   1.000
_cell.length_b   1.000
_cell.length_c   1.000
_cell.angle_alpha   90.00
_cell.angle_beta   90.00
_cell.angle_gamma   90.00
#
_symmetry.space_group_name_H-M   'P 1'
#
loop_
_entity.id
_entity.type
_entity.pdbx_description
1 polymer ?
#
loop_
_entity_poly.entity_id
_entity_poly.type
_entity_poly.pdbx_seq_one_letter_code
_entity_poly.pdbx_strand_id
1 'polypeptide(L)'
;MDSNKLLLAASGGDTVKLFDISVEPRDPCILIYAPSRGFRINSVKWNHNNLVVASAGEDKKISLWRKNGHSLGTVPVKTDTGETIEPQESLSALVTKDPDIFAPVEVVKLY
;
A
#
# COMPACT_ATOMS: atom_id res chain seq x y z
N MET A 1 -0.47 14.24 -23.34
CA MET A 1 0.85 14.40 -22.72
C MET A 1 0.75 13.80 -21.35
N ASP A 2 1.06 12.53 -21.27
CA ASP A 2 1.12 11.75 -20.05
C ASP A 2 2.23 12.35 -19.19
N SER A 3 1.86 13.26 -18.29
CA SER A 3 2.74 13.68 -17.22
C SER A 3 3.15 12.41 -16.49
N ASN A 4 4.41 12.03 -16.58
CA ASN A 4 5.00 10.95 -15.79
C ASN A 4 4.82 11.33 -14.31
N LYS A 5 3.65 10.99 -13.75
CA LYS A 5 3.32 11.20 -12.35
C LYS A 5 4.12 10.20 -11.57
N LEU A 6 5.26 10.67 -11.08
CA LEU A 6 6.09 9.94 -10.16
C LEU A 6 5.43 9.99 -8.77
N LEU A 7 4.76 8.90 -8.42
CA LEU A 7 4.15 8.73 -7.11
C LEU A 7 4.99 7.75 -6.30
N LEU A 8 5.34 8.16 -5.08
CA LEU A 8 6.04 7.30 -4.12
C LEU A 8 5.09 6.99 -2.96
N ALA A 9 5.13 5.75 -2.48
CA ALA A 9 4.53 5.38 -1.21
C ALA A 9 5.61 4.90 -0.25
N ALA A 10 5.55 5.37 0.99
CA ALA A 10 6.43 4.93 2.05
C ALA A 10 5.62 4.56 3.29
N SER A 11 5.87 3.39 3.87
CA SER A 11 5.29 2.99 5.16
C SER A 11 6.27 3.23 6.29
N GLY A 12 5.75 3.68 7.43
CA GLY A 12 6.49 3.84 8.69
C GLY A 12 5.53 3.79 9.88
N GLY A 13 5.84 2.95 10.87
CA GLY A 13 4.94 2.68 11.99
C GLY A 13 3.60 2.11 11.52
N ASP A 14 2.50 2.73 11.92
CA ASP A 14 1.12 2.38 11.53
C ASP A 14 0.59 3.24 10.36
N THR A 15 1.47 3.94 9.65
CA THR A 15 1.10 4.88 8.59
C THR A 15 1.75 4.56 7.25
N VAL A 16 1.02 4.92 6.17
CA VAL A 16 1.55 5.04 4.82
C VAL A 16 1.48 6.51 4.40
N LYS A 17 2.58 7.04 3.89
CA LYS A 17 2.68 8.36 3.31
C LYS A 17 2.78 8.26 1.79
N LEU A 18 2.06 9.12 1.09
CA LEU A 18 2.14 9.27 -0.36
C LEU A 18 2.82 10.57 -0.73
N PHE A 19 3.67 10.52 -1.75
CA PHE A 19 4.38 11.66 -2.27
C PHE A 19 4.15 11.80 -3.78
N ASP A 20 3.87 13.02 -4.23
CA ASP A 20 3.89 13.41 -5.64
C ASP A 20 5.17 14.21 -5.89
N ILE A 21 6.19 13.54 -6.45
CA ILE A 21 7.49 14.16 -6.70
C ILE A 21 7.54 14.90 -8.04
N SER A 22 6.41 14.98 -8.76
CA SER A 22 6.31 15.81 -9.97
C SER A 22 6.06 17.30 -9.65
N VAL A 23 5.84 17.64 -8.38
CA VAL A 23 5.45 18.98 -7.93
C VAL A 23 6.68 19.75 -7.42
N GLU A 24 7.29 20.58 -8.25
CA GLU A 24 8.27 21.59 -7.81
C GLU A 24 7.58 22.94 -7.49
N PRO A 25 7.93 23.68 -6.40
CA PRO A 25 8.79 23.38 -5.26
C PRO A 25 7.97 23.29 -3.94
N ARG A 26 6.97 22.41 -3.89
CA ARG A 26 6.08 22.25 -2.71
C ARG A 26 6.43 21.02 -1.89
N ASP A 27 5.91 20.93 -0.67
CA ASP A 27 5.92 19.67 0.08
C ASP A 27 5.29 18.57 -0.79
N PRO A 28 6.07 17.54 -1.19
CA PRO A 28 5.58 16.51 -2.07
C PRO A 28 4.61 15.57 -1.33
N CYS A 29 4.50 15.62 0.00
CA CYS A 29 3.59 14.78 0.76
C CYS A 29 2.13 15.18 0.50
N ILE A 30 1.41 14.31 -0.21
CA ILE A 30 0.02 14.56 -0.61
C ILE A 30 -1.00 13.84 0.27
N LEU A 31 -0.57 12.82 1.03
CA LEU A 31 -1.45 12.06 1.90
C LEU A 31 -0.69 11.30 2.99
N ILE A 32 -1.30 11.21 4.17
CA ILE A 32 -0.92 10.31 5.26
C ILE A 32 -2.14 9.47 5.60
N TYR A 33 -2.01 8.15 5.53
CA TYR A 33 -3.09 7.20 5.77
C TYR A 33 -2.70 6.17 6.83
N ALA A 34 -3.59 5.93 7.80
CA ALA A 34 -3.41 4.95 8.87
C ALA A 34 -4.55 3.92 8.79
N PRO A 35 -4.37 2.79 8.08
CA PRO A 35 -5.40 1.77 7.89
C PRO A 35 -5.85 1.14 9.22
N SER A 36 -4.89 0.92 10.12
CA SER A 36 -5.15 0.31 11.43
C SER A 36 -4.19 0.90 12.46
N ARG A 37 -4.70 1.80 13.29
CA ARG A 37 -3.88 2.52 14.28
C ARG A 37 -3.26 1.54 15.28
N GLY A 38 -1.97 1.74 15.57
CA GLY A 38 -1.21 0.93 16.52
C GLY A 38 -0.68 -0.40 15.96
N PHE A 39 -0.96 -0.74 14.71
CA PHE A 39 -0.42 -1.94 14.07
C PHE A 39 0.61 -1.58 13.01
N ARG A 40 1.79 -2.20 13.04
CA ARG A 40 2.84 -1.88 12.08
C ARG A 40 2.44 -2.30 10.67
N ILE A 41 2.71 -1.43 9.71
CA ILE A 41 2.58 -1.71 8.29
C ILE A 41 3.91 -2.24 7.80
N ASN A 42 3.89 -3.48 7.32
CA ASN A 42 5.10 -4.17 6.87
C ASN A 42 5.22 -4.17 5.36
N SER A 43 4.16 -3.82 4.62
CA SER A 43 4.19 -3.81 3.16
C SER A 43 3.08 -2.95 2.57
N VAL A 44 3.38 -2.33 1.42
CA VAL A 44 2.50 -1.47 0.63
C VAL A 44 2.69 -1.82 -0.84
N LYS A 45 1.66 -1.74 -1.68
CA LYS A 45 1.75 -1.93 -3.14
C LYS A 45 0.78 -1.01 -3.87
N TRP A 46 1.16 -0.58 -5.06
CA TRP A 46 0.31 0.18 -5.98
C TRP A 46 -0.30 -0.73 -7.04
N ASN A 47 -1.53 -0.43 -7.42
CA ASN A 47 -2.10 -1.02 -8.63
C ASN A 47 -1.46 -0.39 -9.89
N HIS A 48 -1.57 -1.07 -11.04
CA HIS A 48 -0.85 -0.70 -12.28
C HIS A 48 -1.18 0.70 -12.82
N ASN A 49 -2.33 1.28 -12.42
CA ASN A 49 -2.80 2.59 -12.86
C ASN A 49 -2.66 3.69 -11.78
N ASN A 50 -1.97 3.40 -10.66
CA ASN A 50 -1.75 4.32 -9.55
C ASN A 50 -3.05 4.91 -8.94
N LEU A 51 -4.17 4.19 -9.01
CA LEU A 51 -5.46 4.60 -8.44
C LEU A 51 -5.73 3.98 -7.07
N VAL A 52 -5.17 2.79 -6.80
CA VAL A 52 -5.42 2.00 -5.60
C VAL A 52 -4.11 1.59 -4.96
N VAL A 53 -4.05 1.76 -3.64
CA VAL A 53 -2.97 1.30 -2.77
C VAL A 53 -3.48 0.15 -1.92
N ALA A 54 -2.69 -0.91 -1.84
CA ALA A 54 -2.86 -2.02 -0.91
C ALA A 54 -1.81 -1.91 0.18
N SER A 55 -2.20 -2.11 1.44
CA SER A 55 -1.27 -2.16 2.58
C SER A 55 -1.61 -3.31 3.50
N ALA A 56 -0.57 -3.99 4.02
CA ALA A 56 -0.73 -5.12 4.93
C ALA A 56 0.27 -5.01 6.11
N GLY A 57 -0.18 -5.44 7.28
CA GLY A 57 0.55 -5.27 8.52
C GLY A 57 0.20 -6.32 9.59
N GLU A 58 0.58 -6.03 10.82
CA GLU A 58 0.38 -6.89 11.99
C GLU A 58 -1.09 -7.06 12.39
N ASP A 59 -1.99 -6.21 11.87
CA ASP A 59 -3.43 -6.29 12.08
C ASP A 59 -4.10 -7.47 11.35
N LYS A 60 -3.31 -8.24 10.59
CA LYS A 60 -3.73 -9.42 9.82
C LYS A 60 -4.82 -9.07 8.81
N LYS A 61 -4.75 -7.88 8.22
CA LYS A 61 -5.66 -7.43 7.16
C LYS A 61 -4.88 -6.85 5.99
N ILE A 62 -5.44 -7.01 4.80
CA ILE A 62 -5.08 -6.22 3.63
C ILE A 62 -6.09 -5.08 3.55
N SER A 63 -5.62 -3.84 3.61
CA SER A 63 -6.44 -2.66 3.42
C SER A 63 -6.26 -2.11 2.01
N LEU A 64 -7.37 -1.80 1.34
CA LEU A 64 -7.40 -1.19 0.01
C LEU A 64 -7.94 0.23 0.11
N TRP A 65 -7.26 1.18 -0.52
CA TRP A 65 -7.63 2.59 -0.44
C TRP A 65 -7.13 3.37 -1.66
N ARG A 66 -7.77 4.50 -1.95
CA ARG A 66 -7.40 5.39 -3.05
C ARG A 66 -6.44 6.48 -2.59
N LYS A 67 -5.67 7.07 -3.52
CA LYS A 67 -4.73 8.18 -3.24
C LYS A 67 -5.32 9.44 -2.59
N ASN A 68 -6.65 9.55 -2.50
CA ASN A 68 -7.35 10.61 -1.77
C ASN A 68 -7.71 10.21 -0.33
N GLY A 69 -7.23 9.06 0.14
CA GLY A 69 -7.50 8.52 1.48
C GLY A 69 -8.82 7.77 1.60
N HIS A 70 -9.58 7.61 0.52
CA HIS A 70 -10.84 6.89 0.56
C HIS A 70 -10.60 5.39 0.69
N SER A 71 -11.04 4.80 1.81
CA SER A 71 -11.02 3.35 2.03
C SER A 71 -11.99 2.65 1.06
N LEU A 72 -11.50 1.61 0.39
CA LEU A 72 -12.30 0.76 -0.51
C LEU A 72 -12.74 -0.54 0.17
N GLY A 73 -12.07 -0.92 1.25
CA GLY A 73 -12.40 -2.12 2.02
C GLY A 73 -11.17 -2.79 2.62
N THR A 74 -11.43 -3.82 3.42
CA THR A 74 -10.39 -4.64 4.05
C THR A 74 -10.68 -6.11 3.84
N VAL A 75 -9.64 -6.89 3.54
CA VAL A 75 -9.71 -8.34 3.45
C VAL A 75 -8.94 -8.93 4.63
N PRO A 76 -9.57 -9.78 5.47
CA PRO A 76 -8.86 -10.46 6.53
C PRO A 76 -7.88 -11.48 5.94
N VAL A 77 -6.63 -11.44 6.40
CA VAL A 77 -5.63 -12.47 6.13
C VAL A 77 -5.81 -13.55 7.21
N LYS A 78 -6.77 -14.45 6.97
CA LYS A 78 -6.94 -15.67 7.78
C LYS A 78 -6.51 -16.87 6.94
N THR A 79 -5.63 -17.68 7.52
CA THR A 79 -5.49 -19.10 7.16
C THR A 79 -6.42 -19.90 8.05
N ASP A 80 -7.16 -20.85 7.47
CA ASP A 80 -7.93 -21.84 8.23
C ASP A 80 -7.01 -22.80 9.03
N THR A 81 -5.69 -22.75 8.83
CA THR A 81 -4.71 -23.67 9.41
C THR A 81 -3.98 -23.13 10.65
N GLY A 82 -4.22 -21.88 11.06
CA GLY A 82 -3.52 -21.27 12.21
C GLY A 82 -2.07 -20.86 11.91
N GLU A 83 -1.63 -20.97 10.66
CA GLU A 83 -0.30 -20.51 10.23
C GLU A 83 -0.32 -19.00 10.00
N THR A 84 0.57 -18.28 10.69
CA THR A 84 0.78 -16.85 10.49
C THR A 84 1.42 -16.66 9.11
N ILE A 85 0.64 -16.33 8.09
CA ILE A 85 1.22 -15.88 6.82
C ILE A 85 1.79 -14.49 7.08
N GLU A 86 3.07 -14.31 6.73
CA GLU A 86 3.69 -13.01 6.77
C GLU A 86 2.95 -12.03 5.83
N PRO A 87 2.65 -10.79 6.27
CA PRO A 87 1.87 -9.82 5.48
C PRO A 87 2.44 -9.56 4.07
N GLN A 88 3.76 -9.72 3.90
CA GLN A 88 4.45 -9.60 2.62
C GLN A 88 4.10 -10.72 1.62
N GLU A 89 3.90 -11.94 2.11
CA GLU A 89 3.50 -13.09 1.29
C GLU A 89 2.03 -12.98 0.91
N SER A 90 1.21 -12.38 1.80
CA SER A 90 -0.21 -12.13 1.55
C SER A 90 -0.45 -11.14 0.41
N LEU A 91 0.34 -10.06 0.35
CA LEU A 91 0.29 -9.13 -0.78
C LEU A 91 0.90 -9.75 -2.04
N SER A 92 1.98 -10.53 -1.92
CA SER A 92 2.55 -11.24 -3.06
C SER A 92 1.53 -12.22 -3.67
N ALA A 93 0.80 -12.98 -2.85
CA ALA A 93 -0.24 -13.89 -3.30
C ALA A 93 -1.43 -13.18 -3.97
N LEU A 94 -1.78 -11.96 -3.53
CA LEU A 94 -2.79 -11.12 -4.19
C LEU A 94 -2.32 -10.64 -5.57
N VAL A 95 -1.03 -10.30 -5.70
CA VAL A 95 -0.40 -9.92 -6.98
C VAL A 95 -0.32 -11.12 -7.94
N THR A 96 -0.03 -12.32 -7.44
CA THR A 96 0.11 -13.53 -8.29
C THR A 96 -1.22 -14.02 -8.88
N LYS A 97 -2.36 -13.73 -8.23
CA LYS A 97 -3.67 -14.17 -8.73
C LYS A 97 -4.15 -13.38 -9.95
N ASP A 98 -3.71 -12.14 -10.11
CA ASP A 98 -3.95 -11.31 -11.30
C ASP A 98 -2.81 -10.29 -11.47
N PRO A 99 -1.73 -10.66 -12.18
CA PRO A 99 -0.55 -9.80 -12.35
C PRO A 99 -0.85 -8.49 -13.10
N ASP A 100 -1.96 -8.43 -13.83
CA ASP A 100 -2.43 -7.23 -14.52
C ASP A 100 -2.99 -6.16 -13.57
N ILE A 101 -3.29 -6.49 -12.32
CA ILE A 101 -3.91 -5.54 -11.37
C ILE A 101 -2.84 -4.74 -10.60
N PHE A 102 -1.73 -5.35 -10.22
CA PHE A 102 -0.70 -4.72 -9.39
C PHE A 102 0.66 -4.76 -10.07
N ALA A 103 1.12 -3.60 -10.55
CA ALA A 103 2.44 -3.48 -11.15
C ALA A 103 3.57 -3.65 -10.10
N PRO A 104 4.76 -4.11 -10.51
CA PRO A 104 5.95 -4.11 -9.66
C PRO A 104 6.44 -2.67 -9.46
N VAL A 105 5.77 -1.91 -8.60
CA VAL A 105 6.23 -0.58 -8.18
C VAL A 105 7.21 -0.72 -7.02
N GLU A 106 8.30 0.05 -7.07
CA GLU A 106 9.25 0.27 -5.99
C GLU A 106 8.50 0.74 -4.75
N VAL A 107 8.56 -0.07 -3.70
CA VAL A 107 7.96 0.24 -2.41
C VAL A 107 9.11 0.43 -1.44
N VAL A 108 9.24 1.66 -0.94
CA VAL A 108 10.28 1.99 0.01
C VAL A 108 9.72 1.75 1.41
N LYS A 109 10.22 0.71 2.09
CA LYS A 109 10.01 0.56 3.53
C LYS A 109 11.00 1.49 4.25
N LEU A 110 10.49 2.41 5.06
CA LEU A 110 11.32 3.23 5.94
C LEU A 110 11.41 2.50 7.29
N TYR A 111 12.62 2.11 7.67
CA TYR A 111 12.93 1.41 8.94
C TYR A 111 12.98 2.37 10.12
#